data_AF-A0AAQ3Q779-F1
#
_entry.id   AF-A0AAQ3Q779-F1
#
_cell.length_a   1.000
_cell.length_b   1.000
_cell.length_c   1.000
_cell.angle_alpha   90.00
_cell.angle_beta   90.00
_cell.angle_gamma   90.00
#
_symmetry.space_group_name_H-M   'P 1'
#
loop_
_entity.id
_entity.type
_entity.pdbx_description
1 polymer ?
#
loop_
_entity_poly.entity_id
_entity_poly.type
_entity_poly.pdbx_seq_one_letter_code
_entity_poly.pdbx_strand_id
1 'polypeptide(L)'
;MITSHNGIFKPCFPGSKSFLRRMTTIGHSEVSSTQESTVSSPEIEHPQRIKFKRLDKTAKHIMNILDKEEVDKTCAEKQIPDIKPGYIIQMKVEVPENKRRTSSIKGIVIARRNAGLNTTFRLRRMVAGVGVENVFHLYSPNIKEVKVLDKKKVRRAKLYYLRDRMNPLKK
;
A
#
# COMPACT_ATOMS: atom_id res chain seq x y z
N MET A 1 18.55 19.00 -51.29
CA MET A 1 18.60 20.34 -50.65
C MET A 1 17.46 20.39 -49.64
N ILE A 2 17.56 20.75 -48.36
CA ILE A 2 18.60 21.25 -47.44
C ILE A 2 17.99 21.04 -46.01
N THR A 3 18.76 20.42 -45.10
CA THR A 3 18.86 20.59 -43.61
C THR A 3 17.59 20.66 -42.72
N SER A 4 17.34 19.68 -41.82
CA SER A 4 17.73 19.59 -40.39
C SER A 4 16.96 20.50 -39.40
N HIS A 5 16.41 19.93 -38.32
CA HIS A 5 16.92 20.09 -36.95
C HIS A 5 16.05 19.36 -35.91
N ASN A 6 16.72 18.50 -35.13
CA ASN A 6 16.25 17.86 -33.91
C ASN A 6 16.14 18.90 -32.77
N GLY A 7 15.06 18.83 -31.98
CA GLY A 7 14.86 19.64 -30.77
C GLY A 7 14.56 18.77 -29.55
N ILE A 8 15.60 18.20 -28.94
CA ILE A 8 15.55 17.50 -27.65
C ILE A 8 15.70 18.54 -26.53
N PHE A 9 14.66 18.74 -25.74
CA PHE A 9 14.72 19.57 -24.53
C PHE A 9 15.17 18.72 -23.33
N LYS A 10 16.41 18.95 -22.87
CA LYS A 10 16.92 18.52 -21.54
C LYS A 10 16.98 19.75 -20.62
N PRO A 11 16.46 19.72 -19.39
CA PRO A 11 16.92 20.63 -18.35
C PRO A 11 18.12 20.03 -17.59
N CYS A 12 19.20 20.82 -17.53
CA CYS A 12 20.43 20.54 -16.79
C CYS A 12 20.30 21.01 -15.33
N PHE A 13 20.86 20.23 -14.42
CA PHE A 13 21.00 20.46 -12.98
C PHE A 13 21.97 21.62 -12.66
N PRO A 14 21.85 22.21 -11.45
CA PRO A 14 23.02 22.57 -10.67
C PRO A 14 23.13 21.71 -9.41
N GLY A 15 24.21 20.92 -9.33
CA GLY A 15 24.59 20.10 -8.19
C GLY A 15 24.92 20.92 -6.95
N SER A 16 24.42 20.48 -5.80
CA SER A 16 24.90 20.92 -4.49
C SER A 16 26.27 20.27 -4.24
N LYS A 17 27.28 21.12 -4.28
CA LYS A 17 28.70 20.81 -4.06
C LYS A 17 28.91 20.02 -2.76
N SER A 18 29.69 18.95 -2.89
CA SER A 18 30.45 18.33 -1.82
C SER A 18 31.29 19.38 -1.08
N PHE A 19 31.02 19.60 0.20
CA PHE A 19 31.99 20.21 1.11
C PHE A 19 32.48 19.14 2.09
N LEU A 20 33.53 18.46 1.63
CA LEU A 20 34.46 17.77 2.50
C LEU A 20 35.25 18.86 3.24
N ARG A 21 35.06 18.99 4.56
CA ARG A 21 36.05 19.65 5.43
C ARG A 21 36.40 18.70 6.56
N ARG A 22 37.21 17.72 6.21
CA ARG A 22 38.02 16.93 7.11
C ARG A 22 39.20 17.84 7.53
N MET A 23 39.22 18.29 8.78
CA MET A 23 40.44 18.86 9.37
C MET A 23 41.15 17.72 10.08
N THR A 24 42.22 17.23 9.47
CA THR A 24 43.21 16.35 10.10
C THR A 24 44.32 17.22 10.66
N THR A 25 44.53 17.16 11.98
CA THR A 25 45.82 17.50 12.58
C THR A 25 46.63 16.21 12.70
N ILE A 26 47.75 16.20 11.99
CA ILE A 26 48.82 15.22 12.09
C ILE A 26 49.49 15.41 13.46
N GLY A 27 49.56 14.34 14.23
CA GLY A 27 50.39 14.20 15.42
C GLY A 27 50.85 12.74 15.48
N HIS A 28 52.11 12.53 15.13
CA HIS A 28 52.82 11.26 15.23
C HIS A 28 52.96 10.81 16.69
N SER A 29 52.78 9.51 16.94
CA SER A 29 53.79 8.68 17.63
C SER A 29 53.33 7.22 17.63
N GLU A 30 54.16 6.37 17.04
CA GLU A 30 54.14 4.92 17.16
C GLU A 30 54.42 4.50 18.61
N VAL A 31 53.94 3.31 19.01
CA VAL A 31 54.73 2.20 19.61
C VAL A 31 53.84 1.28 20.46
N SER A 32 53.83 0.02 20.02
CA SER A 32 53.86 -1.26 20.75
C SER A 32 52.87 -1.58 21.88
N SER A 33 52.36 -2.80 21.76
CA SER A 33 51.78 -3.67 22.78
C SER A 33 52.47 -3.63 24.15
N THR A 34 51.65 -3.48 25.19
CA THR A 34 51.85 -4.14 26.49
C THR A 34 50.47 -4.44 27.10
N GLN A 35 50.26 -5.68 27.50
CA GLN A 35 49.17 -6.06 28.40
C GLN A 35 49.46 -5.42 29.75
N GLU A 36 48.55 -4.61 30.29
CA GLU A 36 48.51 -4.38 31.73
C GLU A 36 47.10 -3.96 32.19
N SER A 37 46.59 -4.78 33.08
CA SER A 37 45.38 -4.61 33.87
C SER A 37 45.38 -3.30 34.66
N THR A 38 44.39 -2.44 34.44
CA THR A 38 43.93 -1.48 35.44
C THR A 38 42.41 -1.50 35.51
N VAL A 39 41.94 -2.01 36.64
CA VAL A 39 40.54 -1.98 37.08
C VAL A 39 40.13 -0.53 37.38
N SER A 40 38.84 -0.26 37.21
CA SER A 40 38.04 0.87 37.74
C SER A 40 37.72 2.03 36.76
N SER A 41 36.70 1.79 35.94
CA SER A 41 35.63 2.78 35.73
C SER A 41 34.34 2.00 35.52
N PRO A 42 33.33 2.12 36.40
CA PRO A 42 32.05 1.49 36.14
C PRO A 42 31.41 2.23 34.96
N GLU A 43 31.33 1.57 33.81
CA GLU A 43 30.45 1.99 32.73
C GLU A 43 29.02 1.91 33.29
N ILE A 44 28.50 3.05 33.72
CA ILE A 44 27.08 3.19 34.03
C ILE A 44 26.37 3.08 32.68
N GLU A 45 25.91 1.88 32.35
CA GLU A 45 24.92 1.69 31.30
C GLU A 45 23.62 2.36 31.77
N HIS A 46 23.47 3.64 31.42
CA HIS A 46 22.26 4.39 31.70
C HIS A 46 21.11 3.65 31.00
N PRO A 47 20.13 3.08 31.73
CA PRO A 47 19.03 2.39 31.09
C PRO A 47 18.34 3.40 30.19
N GLN A 48 18.18 3.06 28.91
CA GLN A 48 17.56 3.95 27.94
C GLN A 48 16.21 4.41 28.49
N ARG A 49 16.11 5.71 28.79
CA ARG A 49 14.91 6.31 29.40
C ARG A 49 13.71 6.02 28.51
N ILE A 50 12.83 5.14 28.96
CA ILE A 50 11.60 4.80 28.25
C ILE A 50 10.74 6.07 28.19
N LYS A 51 10.63 6.67 27.00
CA LYS A 51 9.76 7.81 26.76
C LYS A 51 8.33 7.29 26.63
N PHE A 52 7.57 7.34 27.73
CA PHE A 52 6.15 7.03 27.69
C PHE A 52 5.43 8.00 26.75
N LYS A 53 4.78 7.46 25.72
CA LYS A 53 3.84 8.22 24.90
C LYS A 53 2.56 8.45 25.71
N ARG A 54 1.80 9.50 25.36
CA ARG A 54 0.43 9.68 25.86
C ARG A 54 -0.42 8.46 25.54
N LEU A 55 -1.33 8.11 26.44
CA LEU A 55 -2.20 6.93 26.32
C LEU A 55 -2.93 6.89 24.97
N ASP A 56 -3.45 8.02 24.48
CA ASP A 56 -4.14 8.10 23.18
C ASP A 56 -3.25 7.68 22.01
N LYS A 57 -1.96 8.07 22.04
CA LYS A 57 -0.99 7.72 21.00
C LYS A 57 -0.64 6.25 21.07
N THR A 58 -0.49 5.71 22.28
CA THR A 58 -0.23 4.29 22.50
C THR A 58 -1.41 3.43 22.05
N ALA A 59 -2.64 3.80 22.43
CA ALA A 59 -3.86 3.12 22.02
C ALA A 59 -4.04 3.12 20.49
N LYS A 60 -3.86 4.28 19.84
CA LYS A 60 -3.88 4.37 18.37
C LYS A 60 -2.80 3.51 17.72
N HIS A 61 -1.61 3.47 18.32
CA HIS A 61 -0.52 2.66 17.81
C HIS A 61 -0.83 1.16 17.91
N ILE A 62 -1.38 0.71 19.04
CA ILE A 62 -1.82 -0.67 19.26
C ILE A 62 -2.90 -1.05 18.23
N MET A 63 -3.90 -0.20 18.02
CA MET A 63 -4.94 -0.47 17.00
C MET A 63 -4.36 -0.63 15.60
N ASN A 64 -3.42 0.23 15.21
CA ASN A 64 -2.75 0.10 13.91
C ASN A 64 -1.92 -1.18 13.78
N ILE A 65 -1.33 -1.66 14.89
CA ILE A 65 -0.59 -2.93 14.92
C ILE A 65 -1.55 -4.09 14.70
N LEU A 66 -2.65 -4.14 15.46
CA LEU A 66 -3.66 -5.19 15.33
C LEU A 66 -4.26 -5.24 13.91
N ASP A 67 -4.61 -4.09 13.34
CA ASP A 67 -5.13 -4.00 11.96
C ASP A 67 -4.13 -4.57 10.94
N LYS A 68 -2.83 -4.31 11.13
CA LYS A 68 -1.79 -4.79 10.23
C LYS A 68 -1.60 -6.31 10.37
N GLU A 69 -1.54 -6.81 11.60
CA GLU A 69 -1.40 -8.24 11.88
C GLU A 69 -2.53 -9.05 11.24
N GLU A 70 -3.77 -8.59 11.36
CA GLU A 70 -4.93 -9.28 10.77
C GLU A 70 -4.92 -9.26 9.22
N VAL A 71 -4.48 -8.14 8.63
CA VAL A 71 -4.30 -8.06 7.17
C VAL A 71 -3.21 -9.02 6.70
N ASP A 72 -2.08 -9.08 7.41
CA ASP A 72 -0.96 -9.95 7.06
C ASP A 72 -1.35 -11.44 7.16
N LYS A 73 -2.10 -11.83 8.21
CA LYS A 73 -2.69 -13.18 8.35
C LYS A 73 -3.60 -13.51 7.16
N THR A 74 -4.52 -12.62 6.81
CA THR A 74 -5.46 -12.87 5.71
C THR A 74 -4.75 -12.94 4.34
N CYS A 75 -3.73 -12.10 4.12
CA CYS A 75 -2.92 -12.14 2.90
C CYS A 75 -2.09 -13.42 2.78
N ALA A 76 -1.66 -14.02 3.90
CA ALA A 76 -0.96 -15.30 3.91
C ALA A 76 -1.88 -16.46 3.51
N GLU A 77 -3.14 -16.43 3.95
CA GLU A 77 -4.13 -17.46 3.60
C GLU A 77 -4.63 -17.36 2.15
N LYS A 78 -4.77 -16.13 1.61
CA LYS A 78 -5.40 -15.89 0.31
C LYS A 78 -4.61 -14.89 -0.53
N GLN A 79 -4.34 -15.26 -1.78
CA GLN A 79 -3.78 -14.33 -2.76
C GLN A 79 -4.86 -13.34 -3.23
N ILE A 80 -4.74 -12.09 -2.79
CA ILE A 80 -5.67 -11.02 -3.13
C ILE A 80 -5.03 -10.14 -4.23
N PRO A 81 -5.65 -10.00 -5.41
CA PRO A 81 -5.13 -9.14 -6.47
C PRO A 81 -5.27 -7.66 -6.12
N ASP A 82 -4.43 -6.80 -6.71
CA ASP A 82 -4.57 -5.35 -6.54
C ASP A 82 -5.76 -4.80 -7.35
N ILE A 83 -6.86 -4.50 -6.66
CA ILE A 83 -8.09 -4.00 -7.26
C ILE A 83 -8.08 -2.47 -7.29
N LYS A 84 -8.17 -1.88 -8.49
CA LYS A 84 -8.30 -0.42 -8.65
C LYS A 84 -9.66 -0.04 -9.24
N PRO A 85 -10.14 1.19 -8.98
CA PRO A 85 -11.28 1.75 -9.69
C PRO A 85 -11.07 1.68 -11.21
N GLY A 86 -12.11 1.31 -11.96
CA GLY A 86 -12.04 1.10 -13.41
C GLY A 86 -11.71 -0.33 -13.83
N TYR A 87 -11.38 -1.23 -12.89
CA TYR A 87 -11.18 -2.64 -13.23
C TYR A 87 -12.53 -3.36 -13.34
N ILE A 88 -12.62 -4.29 -14.28
CA ILE A 88 -13.73 -5.23 -14.40
C ILE A 88 -13.26 -6.53 -13.75
N ILE A 89 -13.98 -6.95 -12.71
CA ILE A 89 -13.63 -8.13 -11.94
C ILE A 89 -14.78 -9.13 -11.97
N GLN A 90 -14.41 -10.41 -11.87
CA GLN A 90 -15.33 -11.50 -11.61
C GLN A 90 -14.96 -12.12 -10.27
N MET A 91 -15.94 -12.24 -9.39
CA MET A 91 -15.76 -12.73 -8.04
C MET A 91 -16.73 -13.87 -7.76
N LYS A 92 -16.25 -14.86 -7.01
CA LYS A 92 -17.05 -15.96 -6.47
C LYS A 92 -17.29 -15.73 -4.98
N VAL A 93 -18.56 -15.62 -4.60
CA VAL A 93 -19.01 -15.36 -3.23
C VAL A 93 -19.81 -16.54 -2.71
N GLU A 94 -19.44 -17.02 -1.53
CA GLU A 94 -20.25 -17.95 -0.76
C GLU A 94 -21.33 -17.18 0.01
N VAL A 95 -22.59 -17.57 -0.18
CA VAL A 95 -23.74 -16.94 0.50
C VAL A 95 -24.22 -17.91 1.59
N PRO A 96 -24.28 -17.48 2.86
CA PRO A 96 -24.56 -18.39 3.98
C PRO A 96 -25.93 -19.07 3.89
N GLU A 97 -26.92 -18.41 3.29
CA GLU A 97 -28.26 -18.96 3.06
C GLU A 97 -28.25 -20.10 2.02
N ASN A 98 -27.35 -20.02 1.04
CA ASN A 98 -27.30 -20.94 -0.10
C ASN A 98 -25.98 -21.72 -0.10
N LYS A 99 -25.72 -22.47 0.98
CA LYS A 99 -24.45 -23.19 1.22
C LYS A 99 -24.01 -24.13 0.07
N ARG A 100 -24.95 -24.59 -0.76
CA ARG A 100 -24.67 -25.53 -1.86
C ARG A 100 -24.05 -24.86 -3.10
N ARG A 101 -24.18 -23.54 -3.27
CA ARG A 101 -23.73 -22.86 -4.50
C ARG A 101 -22.89 -21.62 -4.21
N THR A 102 -21.80 -21.47 -4.95
CA THR A 102 -21.05 -20.22 -4.98
C THR A 102 -21.63 -19.30 -6.04
N SER A 103 -22.00 -18.09 -5.64
CA SER A 103 -22.56 -17.09 -6.55
C SER A 103 -21.45 -16.35 -7.27
N SER A 104 -21.51 -16.28 -8.60
CA SER A 104 -20.54 -15.49 -9.38
C SER A 104 -21.09 -14.11 -9.72
N ILE A 105 -20.30 -13.07 -9.43
CA ILE A 105 -20.65 -11.67 -9.64
C ILE A 105 -19.57 -11.03 -10.50
N LYS A 106 -19.98 -10.48 -11.63
CA LYS A 106 -19.12 -9.73 -12.54
C LYS A 106 -19.58 -8.27 -12.60
N GLY A 107 -18.64 -7.34 -12.52
CA GLY A 107 -18.96 -5.92 -12.60
C GLY A 107 -17.72 -5.04 -12.62
N ILE A 108 -17.95 -3.73 -12.78
CA ILE A 108 -16.90 -2.72 -12.72
C ILE A 108 -16.71 -2.23 -11.29
N VAL A 109 -15.48 -2.05 -10.87
CA VAL A 109 -15.14 -1.44 -9.59
C VAL A 109 -15.25 0.08 -9.73
N ILE A 110 -16.22 0.66 -9.03
CA ILE A 110 -16.45 2.11 -9.08
C ILE A 110 -15.66 2.87 -8.02
N ALA A 111 -15.39 2.25 -6.88
CA ALA A 111 -14.68 2.87 -5.78
C ALA A 111 -14.01 1.82 -4.90
N ARG A 112 -12.90 2.19 -4.27
CA ARG A 112 -12.23 1.43 -3.23
C ARG A 112 -11.99 2.36 -2.04
N ARG A 113 -12.24 1.87 -0.82
CA ARG A 113 -11.95 2.54 0.45
C ARG A 113 -10.95 1.67 1.19
N ASN A 114 -9.76 2.20 1.45
CA ASN A 114 -8.74 1.52 2.23
C ASN A 114 -8.92 1.86 3.70
N ALA A 115 -9.10 0.84 4.53
CA ALA A 115 -9.35 0.98 5.98
C ALA A 115 -8.85 -0.27 6.72
N GLY A 116 -7.57 -0.62 6.53
CA GLY A 116 -6.96 -1.82 7.10
C GLY A 116 -7.73 -3.09 6.70
N LEU A 117 -8.12 -3.89 7.68
CA LEU A 117 -8.94 -5.10 7.53
C LEU A 117 -10.32 -4.80 6.91
N ASN A 118 -10.87 -3.62 7.17
CA ASN A 118 -12.18 -3.18 6.67
C ASN A 118 -12.09 -2.50 5.29
N THR A 119 -11.02 -2.76 4.53
CA THR A 119 -10.89 -2.28 3.16
C THR A 119 -12.04 -2.82 2.31
N THR A 120 -12.78 -1.92 1.67
CA THR A 120 -13.96 -2.25 0.87
C THR A 120 -13.83 -1.78 -0.56
N PHE A 121 -14.51 -2.46 -1.47
CA PHE A 121 -14.66 -2.02 -2.85
C PHE A 121 -16.12 -2.14 -3.29
N ARG A 122 -16.51 -1.26 -4.20
CA ARG A 122 -17.87 -1.15 -4.72
C ARG A 122 -17.90 -1.64 -6.15
N LEU A 123 -18.72 -2.64 -6.40
CA LEU A 123 -18.97 -3.26 -7.69
C LEU A 123 -20.29 -2.73 -8.26
N ARG A 124 -20.30 -2.37 -9.54
CA ARG A 124 -21.51 -1.99 -10.28
C ARG A 124 -21.69 -2.92 -11.47
N ARG A 125 -22.92 -3.41 -11.67
CA ARG A 125 -23.33 -4.18 -12.86
C ARG A 125 -24.78 -3.88 -13.23
N MET A 126 -25.12 -4.05 -14.50
CA MET A 126 -26.51 -4.04 -14.95
C MET A 126 -27.05 -5.47 -14.84
N VAL A 127 -28.18 -5.65 -14.16
CA VAL A 127 -28.88 -6.93 -14.06
C VAL A 127 -30.33 -6.69 -14.45
N ALA A 128 -30.81 -7.39 -15.47
CA ALA A 128 -32.20 -7.28 -15.94
C ALA A 128 -32.65 -5.82 -16.16
N GLY A 129 -31.78 -4.98 -16.74
CA GLY A 129 -32.07 -3.55 -17.00
C GLY A 129 -31.90 -2.62 -15.80
N VAL A 130 -31.70 -3.14 -14.59
CA VAL A 130 -31.51 -2.34 -13.36
C VAL A 130 -30.02 -2.27 -12.98
N GLY A 131 -29.54 -1.08 -12.62
CA GLY A 131 -28.17 -0.86 -12.16
C GLY A 131 -28.00 -1.26 -10.70
N VAL A 132 -27.36 -2.40 -10.46
CA VAL A 132 -27.11 -2.93 -9.11
C VAL A 132 -25.71 -2.55 -8.64
N GLU A 133 -25.61 -1.98 -7.44
CA GLU A 133 -24.35 -1.70 -6.75
C GLU A 133 -24.20 -2.59 -5.51
N ASN A 134 -23.07 -3.31 -5.41
CA ASN A 134 -22.73 -4.16 -4.28
C ASN A 134 -21.44 -3.68 -3.62
N VAL A 135 -21.37 -3.74 -2.29
CA VAL A 135 -20.17 -3.41 -1.52
C VAL A 135 -19.61 -4.69 -0.90
N PHE A 136 -18.30 -4.91 -1.05
CA PHE A 136 -17.64 -6.09 -0.50
C PHE A 136 -16.40 -5.68 0.30
N HIS A 137 -16.11 -6.43 1.35
CA HIS A 137 -14.86 -6.35 2.10
C HIS A 137 -13.79 -7.19 1.39
N LEU A 138 -12.62 -6.61 1.17
CA LEU A 138 -11.52 -7.24 0.42
C LEU A 138 -11.02 -8.52 1.10
N TYR A 139 -10.97 -8.51 2.42
CA TYR A 139 -10.42 -9.57 3.26
C TYR A 139 -11.49 -10.54 3.80
N SER A 140 -12.69 -10.53 3.22
CA SER A 140 -13.78 -11.38 3.72
C SER A 140 -13.53 -12.87 3.47
N PRO A 141 -13.81 -13.76 4.44
CA PRO A 141 -13.72 -15.20 4.25
C PRO A 141 -14.72 -15.73 3.20
N ASN A 142 -15.85 -15.04 3.04
CA ASN A 142 -16.94 -15.40 2.13
C ASN A 142 -16.55 -15.24 0.65
N ILE A 143 -15.50 -14.47 0.36
CA ILE A 143 -14.96 -14.34 -0.99
C ILE A 143 -13.98 -15.50 -1.21
N LYS A 144 -14.28 -16.36 -2.18
CA LYS A 144 -13.46 -17.53 -2.50
C LYS A 144 -12.39 -17.20 -3.54
N GLU A 145 -12.76 -16.45 -4.57
CA GLU A 145 -11.87 -16.19 -5.70
C GLU A 145 -12.22 -14.82 -6.31
N VAL A 146 -11.19 -14.03 -6.62
CA VAL A 146 -11.31 -12.76 -7.33
C VAL A 146 -10.41 -12.79 -8.56
N LYS A 147 -10.98 -12.64 -9.75
CA LYS A 147 -10.26 -12.54 -11.01
C LYS A 147 -10.45 -11.15 -11.61
N VAL A 148 -9.33 -10.53 -12.01
CA VAL A 148 -9.37 -9.30 -12.81
C VAL A 148 -9.50 -9.70 -14.29
N LEU A 149 -10.60 -9.29 -14.92
CA LEU A 149 -10.88 -9.61 -16.32
C LEU A 149 -10.34 -8.55 -17.27
N ASP A 150 -10.58 -7.28 -16.95
CA ASP A 150 -10.18 -6.15 -17.81
C ASP A 150 -9.81 -4.94 -16.94
N LYS A 151 -8.92 -4.09 -17.46
CA LYS A 151 -8.43 -2.88 -16.79
C LYS A 151 -8.75 -1.67 -17.67
N LYS A 152 -9.73 -0.85 -17.26
CA LYS A 152 -10.05 0.40 -17.97
C LYS A 152 -9.24 1.56 -17.41
N LYS A 153 -8.74 2.41 -18.31
CA LYS A 153 -8.09 3.67 -17.96
C LYS A 153 -9.15 4.67 -17.50
N VAL A 154 -9.06 5.11 -16.26
CA VAL A 154 -9.97 6.10 -15.67
C VAL A 154 -9.20 7.26 -15.07
N ARG A 155 -9.78 8.46 -15.12
CA ARG A 155 -9.17 9.68 -14.55
C ARG A 155 -9.60 9.94 -13.10
N ARG A 156 -10.81 9.53 -12.72
CA ARG A 156 -11.35 9.77 -11.37
C ARG A 156 -11.10 8.55 -10.47
N ALA A 157 -10.76 8.80 -9.21
CA ALA A 157 -10.59 7.75 -8.19
C ALA A 157 -11.92 7.09 -7.78
N LYS A 158 -13.05 7.78 -7.92
CA LYS A 158 -14.40 7.24 -7.70
C LYS A 158 -15.28 7.52 -8.91
N LEU A 159 -15.85 6.46 -9.49
CA LEU A 159 -16.60 6.49 -10.75
C LEU A 159 -18.10 6.61 -10.51
N TYR A 160 -18.53 7.48 -9.57
CA TYR A 160 -19.96 7.65 -9.27
C TYR A 160 -20.77 8.22 -10.43
N TYR A 161 -20.11 8.89 -11.38
CA TYR A 161 -20.75 9.33 -12.63
C TYR A 161 -21.26 8.16 -13.49
N LEU A 162 -20.86 6.91 -13.23
CA LEU A 162 -21.41 5.72 -13.92
C LEU A 162 -22.84 5.38 -13.47
N ARG A 163 -23.41 6.10 -12.50
CA ARG A 163 -24.83 6.00 -12.13
C ARG A 163 -25.71 6.63 -13.19
N ASP A 164 -25.31 7.81 -13.65
CA ASP A 164 -26.07 8.62 -14.60
C ASP A 164 -25.74 8.26 -16.06
N ARG A 165 -24.69 7.46 -16.27
CA ARG A 165 -24.26 7.02 -17.62
C ARG A 165 -24.70 5.59 -17.89
N MET A 166 -25.34 5.41 -19.05
CA MET A 166 -25.84 4.12 -19.52
C MET A 166 -24.71 3.17 -19.98
N ASN A 167 -23.58 3.70 -20.47
CA ASN A 167 -22.51 2.88 -21.03
C ASN A 167 -21.34 2.65 -20.06
N PRO A 168 -20.98 1.37 -19.79
CA PRO A 168 -19.72 1.03 -19.16
C PRO A 168 -18.59 1.43 -20.12
N LEU A 169 -17.63 2.19 -19.58
CA LEU A 169 -16.39 2.67 -20.22
C LEU A 169 -16.04 1.88 -21.50
N LYS A 170 -16.41 2.43 -22.66
CA LYS A 170 -16.00 1.85 -23.94
C LYS A 170 -14.47 1.87 -24.01
N LYS A 171 -13.92 0.85 -24.68
CA LYS A 171 -12.49 0.56 -24.76
C LYS A 171 -11.71 1.75 -25.34
#